data_AF-A0A2E3LYP3-F1
#
_entry.id   AF-A0A2E3LYP3-F1
#
_cell.length_a   1.000
_cell.length_b   1.000
_cell.length_c   1.000
_cell.angle_alpha   90.00
_cell.angle_beta   90.00
_cell.angle_gamma   90.00
#
_symmetry.space_group_name_H-M   'P 1'
#
loop_
_entity.id
_entity.type
_entity.pdbx_description
1 polymer ?
#
loop_
_entity_poly.entity_id
_entity_poly.type
_entity_poly.pdbx_seq_one_letter_code
_entity_poly.pdbx_strand_id
1 'polypeptide(L)'
;MSNYIILFISLSVFLHSCGPRSLEDCRDQAERVSRNLLYDLEKIETKDDLTRAIPKLRGHYTQLADLLIDAHSLKEGEITVYSPSHSLNEDLRKELVRVYSIDGGRELMEKAQREGLHRLNLYAPEMK
;
A
#
# COMPACT_ATOMS: atom_id res chain seq x y z
N MET A 1 8.08 21.59 38.98
CA MET A 1 7.81 21.28 37.56
C MET A 1 8.73 20.13 37.18
N SER A 2 8.15 18.94 37.05
CA SER A 2 8.89 17.69 37.16
C SER A 2 9.66 17.34 35.89
N ASN A 3 10.95 17.03 36.04
CA ASN A 3 11.85 16.46 35.00
C ASN A 3 11.28 15.22 34.31
N TYR A 4 10.26 14.58 34.89
CA TYR A 4 9.53 13.45 34.28
C TYR A 4 8.75 13.84 33.02
N ILE A 5 8.28 15.09 32.89
CA ILE A 5 7.53 15.52 31.68
C ILE A 5 8.47 15.65 30.48
N ILE A 6 9.69 16.15 30.69
CA ILE A 6 10.72 16.26 29.64
C ILE A 6 11.17 14.86 29.19
N LEU A 7 11.31 13.92 30.12
CA LEU A 7 11.69 12.54 29.84
C LEU A 7 10.58 11.76 29.10
N PHE A 8 9.30 12.04 29.39
CA PHE A 8 8.16 11.42 28.71
C PHE A 8 7.99 11.94 27.27
N ILE A 9 8.26 13.23 27.06
CA ILE A 9 8.24 13.87 25.72
C ILE A 9 9.44 13.41 24.88
N SER A 10 10.62 13.18 25.49
CA SER A 10 11.77 12.66 24.73
C SER A 10 11.64 11.18 24.36
N LEU A 11 10.88 10.38 25.13
CA LEU A 11 10.63 8.97 24.82
C LEU A 11 9.56 8.78 23.72
N SER A 12 8.67 9.76 23.53
CA SER A 12 7.64 9.70 22.49
C SER A 12 8.13 10.11 21.09
N VAL A 13 9.31 10.73 20.99
CA VAL A 13 9.95 11.08 19.69
C VAL A 13 10.67 9.88 19.05
N PHE A 14 10.92 8.79 19.79
CA PHE A 14 11.52 7.56 19.24
C PHE A 14 10.52 6.57 18.61
N LEU A 15 9.21 6.87 18.63
CA LEU A 15 8.18 6.00 18.05
C LEU A 15 7.62 6.50 16.71
N HIS A 16 8.28 7.46 16.07
CA HIS A 16 7.94 7.88 14.72
C HIS A 16 9.09 7.55 13.75
N SER A 17 8.80 6.56 12.89
CA SER A 17 9.59 6.07 11.75
C SER A 17 10.50 4.86 11.99
N CYS A 18 9.88 3.70 12.25
CA CYS A 18 10.44 2.43 11.76
C CYS A 18 10.08 2.27 10.28
N GLY A 19 10.71 3.06 9.41
CA GLY A 19 10.72 2.74 7.98
C GLY A 19 11.50 1.44 7.74
N PRO A 20 11.23 0.71 6.64
CA PRO A 20 12.05 -0.44 6.25
C PRO A 20 13.54 -0.04 6.19
N ARG A 21 14.41 -0.86 6.79
CA ARG A 21 15.85 -0.57 6.88
C ARG A 21 16.63 -1.17 5.72
N SER A 22 15.97 -1.96 4.88
CA SER A 22 16.53 -2.65 3.74
C SER A 22 15.49 -2.88 2.64
N LEU A 23 15.97 -3.19 1.44
CA LEU A 23 15.11 -3.59 0.33
C LEU A 23 14.34 -4.88 0.62
N GLU A 24 14.94 -5.79 1.39
CA GLU A 24 14.28 -7.02 1.82
C GLU A 24 13.10 -6.72 2.74
N ASP A 25 13.25 -5.78 3.69
CA ASP A 25 12.15 -5.33 4.53
C ASP A 25 11.01 -4.71 3.70
N CYS A 26 11.33 -3.92 2.67
CA CYS A 26 10.32 -3.37 1.76
C CYS A 26 9.55 -4.48 1.04
N ARG A 27 10.26 -5.50 0.53
CA ARG A 27 9.65 -6.64 -0.18
C ARG A 27 8.74 -7.46 0.72
N ASP A 28 9.21 -7.76 1.92
CA ASP A 28 8.46 -8.52 2.92
C ASP A 28 7.20 -7.78 3.37
N GLN A 29 7.29 -6.47 3.57
CA GLN A 29 6.15 -5.63 3.91
C GLN A 29 5.16 -5.54 2.73
N ALA A 30 5.66 -5.35 1.51
CA ALA A 30 4.82 -5.29 0.32
C ALA A 30 4.06 -6.61 0.13
N GLU A 31 4.70 -7.75 0.39
CA GLU A 31 4.03 -9.06 0.33
C GLU A 31 2.92 -9.19 1.35
N ARG A 32 3.16 -8.75 2.59
CA ARG A 32 2.11 -8.76 3.63
C ARG A 32 0.93 -7.86 3.24
N VAL A 33 1.18 -6.66 2.73
CA VAL A 33 0.11 -5.75 2.29
C VAL A 33 -0.63 -6.33 1.09
N SER A 34 0.08 -6.93 0.13
CA SER A 34 -0.52 -7.63 -1.03
C SER A 34 -1.42 -8.78 -0.62
N ARG A 35 -1.05 -9.60 0.38
CA ARG A 35 -1.91 -10.66 0.92
C ARG A 35 -3.16 -10.11 1.60
N ASN A 36 -3.02 -9.03 2.37
CA ASN A 36 -4.16 -8.36 3.00
C ASN A 36 -5.10 -7.74 1.97
N LEU A 37 -4.55 -7.14 0.90
CA LEU A 37 -5.31 -6.62 -0.22
C LEU A 37 -6.10 -7.75 -0.90
N LEU A 38 -5.45 -8.87 -1.21
CA LEU A 38 -6.12 -10.04 -1.80
C LEU A 38 -7.29 -10.50 -0.93
N TYR A 39 -7.03 -10.71 0.37
CA TYR A 39 -8.05 -11.13 1.34
C TYR A 39 -9.26 -10.19 1.39
N ASP A 40 -9.03 -8.88 1.27
CA ASP A 40 -10.12 -7.92 1.24
C ASP A 40 -10.85 -7.88 -0.10
N LEU A 41 -10.16 -8.09 -1.22
CA LEU A 41 -10.77 -8.19 -2.55
C LEU A 41 -11.68 -9.43 -2.65
N GLU A 42 -11.23 -10.59 -2.15
CA GLU A 42 -11.99 -11.85 -2.17
C GLU A 42 -13.37 -11.73 -1.49
N LYS A 43 -13.50 -10.86 -0.48
CA LYS A 43 -14.76 -10.64 0.25
C LYS A 43 -15.75 -9.72 -0.45
N ILE A 44 -15.30 -9.02 -1.49
CA ILE A 44 -16.15 -8.06 -2.20
C ILE A 44 -16.94 -8.83 -3.25
N GLU A 45 -18.22 -9.07 -3.00
CA GLU A 45 -19.11 -9.75 -3.96
C GLU A 45 -20.03 -8.76 -4.68
N THR A 46 -20.37 -7.64 -4.04
CA THR A 46 -21.32 -6.65 -4.54
C THR A 46 -20.74 -5.24 -4.59
N LYS A 47 -21.45 -4.34 -5.29
CA LYS A 47 -21.13 -2.91 -5.33
C LYS A 47 -21.17 -2.27 -3.93
N ASP A 48 -22.07 -2.72 -3.06
CA ASP A 48 -22.19 -2.23 -1.69
C ASP A 48 -21.00 -2.68 -0.85
N ASP A 49 -20.53 -3.92 -1.01
CA ASP A 49 -19.28 -4.39 -0.37
C ASP A 49 -18.10 -3.56 -0.82
N LEU A 50 -17.98 -3.33 -2.12
CA LEU A 50 -16.91 -2.51 -2.69
C LEU A 50 -16.95 -1.10 -2.13
N THR A 51 -18.12 -0.48 -2.10
CA THR A 51 -18.33 0.87 -1.55
C THR A 51 -17.87 0.96 -0.09
N ARG A 52 -18.23 -0.04 0.73
CA ARG A 52 -17.79 -0.14 2.13
C ARG A 52 -16.29 -0.39 2.26
N ALA A 53 -15.69 -1.15 1.35
CA ALA A 53 -14.28 -1.51 1.38
C ALA A 53 -13.34 -0.39 0.92
N ILE A 54 -13.83 0.66 0.22
CA ILE A 54 -13.00 1.75 -0.33
C ILE A 54 -11.97 2.32 0.65
N PRO A 55 -12.31 2.71 1.90
CA PRO A 55 -11.32 3.28 2.81
C PRO A 55 -10.17 2.30 3.10
N LYS A 56 -10.48 1.01 3.22
CA LYS A 56 -9.51 -0.04 3.51
C LYS A 56 -8.62 -0.33 2.30
N LEU A 57 -9.21 -0.49 1.12
CA LEU A 57 -8.48 -0.67 -0.13
C LEU A 57 -7.53 0.50 -0.41
N ARG A 58 -7.99 1.74 -0.17
CA ARG A 58 -7.15 2.94 -0.27
C ARG A 58 -5.94 2.87 0.67
N GLY A 59 -6.14 2.42 1.90
CA GLY A 59 -5.05 2.20 2.86
C GLY A 59 -3.98 1.27 2.31
N HIS A 60 -4.39 0.11 1.77
CA HIS A 60 -3.46 -0.85 1.15
C HIS A 60 -2.70 -0.27 -0.03
N TYR A 61 -3.39 0.41 -0.96
CA TYR A 61 -2.72 1.03 -2.12
C TYR A 61 -1.75 2.15 -1.73
N THR A 62 -2.08 2.91 -0.70
CA THR A 62 -1.21 3.97 -0.18
C THR A 62 0.03 3.36 0.46
N GLN A 63 -0.13 2.30 1.26
CA GLN A 63 1.00 1.59 1.87
C GLN A 63 1.90 0.94 0.81
N LEU A 64 1.34 0.33 -0.23
CA LEU A 64 2.12 -0.22 -1.34
C LEU A 64 2.90 0.87 -2.08
N ALA A 65 2.29 2.04 -2.32
CA ALA A 65 2.97 3.18 -2.92
C ALA A 65 4.15 3.66 -2.05
N ASP A 66 3.94 3.79 -0.74
CA ASP A 66 4.99 4.23 0.19
C ASP A 66 6.16 3.23 0.22
N LEU A 67 5.88 1.93 0.24
CA LEU A 67 6.92 0.89 0.19
C LEU A 67 7.73 0.90 -1.12
N LEU A 68 7.10 1.22 -2.24
CA LEU A 68 7.79 1.38 -3.52
C LEU A 68 8.70 2.62 -3.52
N ILE A 69 8.23 3.73 -2.94
CA ILE A 69 9.01 4.97 -2.77
C ILE A 69 10.22 4.72 -1.86
N ASP A 70 10.02 4.05 -0.73
CA ASP A 70 11.09 3.68 0.20
C ASP A 70 12.10 2.74 -0.48
N ALA A 71 11.62 1.71 -1.19
CA ALA A 71 12.49 0.80 -1.92
C ALA A 71 13.32 1.50 -3.00
N HIS A 72 12.74 2.47 -3.71
CA HIS A 72 13.50 3.27 -4.67
C HIS A 72 14.56 4.15 -3.98
N SER A 73 14.21 4.77 -2.86
CA SER A 73 15.14 5.60 -2.06
C SER A 73 16.35 4.80 -1.59
N LEU A 74 16.16 3.52 -1.24
CA LEU A 74 17.21 2.62 -0.77
C LEU A 74 18.14 2.10 -1.87
N LYS A 75 17.78 2.24 -3.16
CA LYS A 75 18.54 1.65 -4.28
C LYS A 75 19.21 2.67 -5.20
N GLU A 76 19.54 3.86 -4.72
CA GLU A 76 20.22 4.93 -5.50
C GLU A 76 19.66 5.08 -6.94
N GLY A 77 18.34 5.07 -7.12
CA GLY A 77 17.72 5.44 -8.41
C GLY A 77 17.24 4.30 -9.31
N GLU A 78 17.32 3.02 -8.91
CA GLU A 78 16.57 1.95 -9.60
C GLU A 78 15.27 1.60 -8.86
N ILE A 79 14.12 1.82 -9.51
CA ILE A 79 12.85 1.25 -9.04
C ILE A 79 12.95 -0.26 -9.20
N THR A 80 13.17 -0.97 -8.10
CA THR A 80 12.98 -2.42 -8.11
C THR A 80 11.48 -2.64 -8.14
N VAL A 81 10.95 -3.06 -9.29
CA VAL A 81 9.55 -3.49 -9.36
C VAL A 81 9.41 -4.66 -8.41
N TYR A 82 8.81 -4.39 -7.25
CA TYR A 82 8.39 -5.45 -6.35
C TYR A 82 7.36 -6.28 -7.11
N SER A 83 7.71 -7.54 -7.39
CA SER A 83 6.74 -8.54 -7.79
C SER A 83 6.49 -9.43 -6.58
N PRO A 84 5.22 -9.60 -6.17
CA PRO A 84 4.85 -10.69 -5.29
C PRO A 84 5.31 -12.04 -5.85
N SER A 85 5.24 -13.09 -5.01
CA SER A 85 5.34 -14.46 -5.51
C SER A 85 4.40 -14.67 -6.69
N HIS A 86 4.80 -15.52 -7.64
CA HIS A 86 4.04 -15.71 -8.88
C HIS A 86 2.57 -16.08 -8.62
N SER A 87 2.31 -16.94 -7.63
CA SER A 87 0.94 -17.30 -7.23
C SER A 87 0.14 -16.12 -6.69
N LEU A 88 0.71 -15.33 -5.77
CA LEU A 88 0.03 -14.17 -5.19
C LEU A 88 -0.28 -13.10 -6.24
N ASN A 89 0.62 -12.92 -7.22
CA ASN A 89 0.40 -11.98 -8.33
C ASN A 89 -0.78 -12.43 -9.21
N GLU A 90 -0.84 -13.72 -9.59
CA GLU A 90 -1.98 -14.23 -10.37
C GLU A 90 -3.30 -14.17 -9.59
N ASP A 91 -3.29 -14.47 -8.30
CA ASP A 91 -4.48 -14.38 -7.45
C ASP A 91 -4.98 -12.94 -7.34
N LEU A 92 -4.07 -11.98 -7.10
CA LEU A 92 -4.41 -10.55 -7.11
C LEU A 92 -4.97 -10.10 -8.46
N ARG A 93 -4.32 -10.51 -9.57
CA ARG A 93 -4.77 -10.15 -10.92
C ARG A 93 -6.18 -10.68 -11.18
N LYS A 94 -6.44 -11.93 -10.83
CA LYS A 94 -7.75 -12.57 -10.97
C LYS A 94 -8.83 -11.83 -10.18
N GLU A 95 -8.57 -11.54 -8.90
CA GLU A 95 -9.52 -10.86 -8.03
C GLU A 95 -9.75 -9.39 -8.44
N LEU A 96 -8.71 -8.69 -8.90
CA LEU A 96 -8.88 -7.36 -9.48
C LEU A 96 -9.79 -7.40 -10.70
N VAL A 97 -9.56 -8.30 -11.66
CA VAL A 97 -10.44 -8.44 -12.83
C VAL A 97 -11.89 -8.70 -12.42
N ARG A 98 -12.11 -9.56 -11.43
CA ARG A 98 -13.44 -9.84 -10.89
C ARG A 98 -14.10 -8.59 -10.30
N VAL A 99 -13.42 -7.87 -9.41
CA VAL A 99 -13.97 -6.68 -8.73
C VAL A 99 -14.22 -5.54 -9.72
N TYR A 100 -13.35 -5.33 -10.70
CA TYR A 100 -13.56 -4.34 -11.77
C TYR A 100 -14.79 -4.65 -12.65
N SER A 101 -15.22 -5.90 -12.68
CA SER A 101 -16.38 -6.35 -13.47
C SER A 101 -17.72 -6.16 -12.74
N ILE A 102 -17.71 -5.77 -11.46
CA ILE A 102 -18.92 -5.37 -10.72
C ILE A 102 -19.47 -4.08 -11.35
N ASP A 103 -20.80 -3.89 -11.36
CA ASP A 103 -21.41 -2.62 -11.82
C ASP A 103 -20.86 -1.42 -11.03
N GLY A 104 -20.34 -0.41 -11.74
CA GLY A 104 -19.64 0.72 -11.14
C GLY A 104 -18.30 0.38 -10.47
N GLY A 105 -17.84 -0.87 -10.56
CA GLY A 105 -16.66 -1.38 -9.87
C GLY A 105 -15.38 -0.68 -10.32
N ARG A 106 -15.24 -0.42 -11.62
CA ARG A 106 -14.10 0.33 -12.17
C ARG A 106 -13.92 1.71 -11.51
N GLU A 107 -14.97 2.54 -11.48
CA GLU A 107 -14.88 3.90 -10.93
C GLU A 107 -14.52 3.88 -9.44
N LEU A 108 -15.12 2.94 -8.70
CA LEU A 108 -14.87 2.74 -7.28
C LEU A 108 -13.43 2.26 -7.02
N MET A 109 -12.92 1.33 -7.81
CA MET A 109 -11.54 0.86 -7.72
C MET A 109 -10.52 1.96 -8.05
N GLU A 110 -10.76 2.73 -9.12
CA GLU A 110 -9.93 3.90 -9.46
C GLU A 110 -9.94 4.93 -8.34
N LYS A 111 -11.08 5.14 -7.66
CA LYS A 111 -11.17 6.00 -6.47
C LYS A 111 -10.35 5.46 -5.29
N ALA A 112 -10.28 4.15 -5.10
CA ALA A 112 -9.43 3.55 -4.06
C ALA A 112 -7.93 3.72 -4.37
N GLN A 113 -7.54 3.58 -5.63
CA GLN A 113 -6.13 3.61 -6.06
C GLN A 113 -5.55 5.03 -6.21
N ARG A 114 -6.42 6.04 -6.39
CA ARG A 114 -6.04 7.42 -6.75
C ARG A 114 -4.95 8.01 -5.87
N GLU A 115 -5.03 7.83 -4.56
CA GLU A 115 -4.08 8.42 -3.62
C GLU A 115 -2.69 7.79 -3.72
N GLY A 116 -2.61 6.45 -3.75
CA GLY A 116 -1.35 5.73 -3.97
C GLY A 116 -0.71 6.07 -5.31
N LEU A 117 -1.51 6.12 -6.39
CA LEU A 117 -1.04 6.54 -7.71
C LEU A 117 -0.54 8.00 -7.73
N HIS A 118 -1.24 8.90 -7.05
CA HIS A 118 -0.82 10.29 -6.96
C HIS A 118 0.54 10.43 -6.26
N ARG A 119 0.77 9.69 -5.18
CA ARG A 119 2.07 9.65 -4.47
C ARG A 119 3.20 9.15 -5.38
N LEU A 120 2.98 8.03 -6.07
CA LEU A 120 3.96 7.51 -7.02
C LEU A 120 4.28 8.52 -8.12
N ASN A 121 3.27 9.19 -8.68
CA ASN A 121 3.47 10.21 -9.71
C ASN A 121 4.25 11.45 -9.23
N LEU A 122 4.06 11.87 -7.98
CA LEU A 122 4.83 12.98 -7.40
C LEU A 122 6.30 12.60 -7.21
N TYR A 123 6.57 11.33 -6.93
CA TYR A 123 7.91 10.84 -6.64
C TYR A 123 8.69 10.42 -7.90
N ALA A 124 8.02 9.79 -8.86
CA ALA A 124 8.60 9.28 -10.10
C ALA A 124 7.66 9.59 -11.29
N PRO A 125 7.68 10.82 -11.83
CA PRO A 125 6.77 11.25 -12.89
C PRO A 125 6.98 10.54 -14.23
N GLU A 126 8.13 9.88 -14.41
CA GLU A 126 8.52 9.07 -15.57
C GLU A 126 7.71 7.76 -15.69
N MET A 127 6.93 7.37 -14.66
CA MET A 127 6.19 6.09 -14.60
C MET A 127 4.86 6.10 -15.38
N LYS A 128 4.74 6.92 -16.44
CA LYS A 128 3.55 6.99 -17.32
C LYS A 128 3.67 6.10 -18.55
#